data_AF-A0A0F8KSJ5-F1
#
_entry.id   AF-A0A0F8KSJ5-F1
#
_cell.length_a   1.000
_cell.length_b   1.000
_cell.length_c   1.000
_cell.angle_alpha   90.00
_cell.angle_beta   90.00
_cell.angle_gamma   90.00
#
_symmetry.space_group_name_H-M   'P 1'
#
loop_
_entity.id
_entity.type
_entity.pdbx_description
1 polymer ?
#
loop_
_entity_poly.entity_id
_entity_poly.type
_entity_poly.pdbx_seq_one_letter_code
_entity_poly.pdbx_strand_id
1 'polypeptide(L)'
;MRINSKKDLMLGLGLCSFAILFIYVFPWIFKYKVDDSSSSYYGAVLGGIIGGLFTYFGVMLSLDNQKDLVKNESESHRNLLLIQLKLSYEMISALHKIENEPKMVDLGFIIFDATWYTHLPYIENLNQEDLEVIVGWFYIIHKLERDSENGHFNSESKNGVPVDWVKKYTGLLNDIKLIIEKIENG
;
A
#
# COMPACT_ATOMS: atom_id res chain seq x y z
N MET A 1 13.65 4.00 11.79
CA MET A 1 14.32 4.94 10.86
C MET A 1 15.71 4.40 10.54
N ARG A 2 15.88 3.63 9.45
CA ARG A 2 17.20 3.10 9.05
C ARG A 2 17.96 4.20 8.31
N ILE A 3 18.87 4.86 9.02
CA ILE A 3 19.85 5.79 8.47
C ILE A 3 20.63 5.04 7.38
N ASN A 4 20.49 5.47 6.14
CA ASN A 4 21.15 4.82 5.02
C ASN A 4 22.58 5.37 4.94
N SER A 5 23.42 4.86 5.85
CA SER A 5 24.75 5.36 6.21
C SER A 5 25.62 5.79 5.01
N LYS A 6 25.50 5.14 3.85
CA LYS A 6 26.25 5.53 2.65
C LYS A 6 25.73 6.82 1.99
N LYS A 7 24.42 7.02 1.92
CA LYS A 7 23.81 8.24 1.34
C LYS A 7 24.09 9.45 2.24
N ASP A 8 23.97 9.27 3.56
CA ASP A 8 24.24 10.33 4.54
C ASP A 8 25.73 10.70 4.58
N LEU A 9 26.61 9.71 4.40
CA LEU A 9 28.06 9.94 4.28
C LEU A 9 28.42 10.68 2.98
N MET A 10 27.77 10.37 1.86
CA MET A 10 27.99 11.09 0.59
C MET A 10 27.44 12.51 0.61
N LEU A 11 26.27 12.74 1.22
CA LEU A 11 25.72 14.08 1.46
C LEU A 11 26.62 14.89 2.38
N GLY A 12 27.11 14.29 3.47
CA GLY A 12 28.04 14.92 4.40
C GLY A 12 29.37 15.30 3.73
N LEU A 13 29.96 14.41 2.93
CA LEU A 13 31.19 14.68 2.18
C LEU A 13 30.98 15.77 1.11
N GLY A 14 29.83 15.78 0.43
CA GLY A 14 29.47 16.81 -0.54
C GLY A 14 29.33 18.20 0.11
N LEU A 15 28.63 18.28 1.23
CA LEU A 15 28.46 19.52 1.99
C LEU A 15 29.77 20.03 2.60
N CYS A 16 30.61 19.14 3.12
CA CYS A 16 31.95 19.51 3.61
C CYS A 16 32.85 20.03 2.49
N SER A 17 32.83 19.40 1.32
CA SER A 17 33.62 19.84 0.16
C SER A 17 33.14 21.20 -0.36
N PHE A 18 31.83 21.42 -0.39
CA PHE A 18 31.22 22.71 -0.74
C PHE A 18 31.55 23.80 0.29
N ALA A 19 31.49 23.50 1.59
CA ALA A 19 31.86 24.44 2.65
C ALA A 19 33.34 24.81 2.60
N ILE A 20 34.23 23.86 2.31
CA ILE A 20 35.67 24.13 2.13
C ILE A 20 35.89 25.03 0.91
N LEU A 21 35.25 24.73 -0.23
CA LEU A 21 35.31 25.60 -1.41
C LEU A 21 34.77 27.01 -1.10
N PHE A 22 33.66 27.12 -0.37
CA PHE A 22 33.09 28.40 0.02
C PHE A 22 34.03 29.19 0.95
N ILE A 23 34.62 28.55 1.98
CA ILE A 23 35.54 29.20 2.92
C ILE A 23 36.83 29.66 2.24
N TYR A 24 37.34 28.94 1.24
CA TYR A 24 38.61 29.30 0.59
C TYR A 24 38.44 30.22 -0.63
N VAL A 25 37.37 30.04 -1.41
CA VAL A 25 37.14 30.81 -2.65
C VAL A 25 36.46 32.14 -2.36
N PHE A 26 35.56 32.19 -1.36
CA PHE A 26 34.77 33.40 -1.06
C PHE A 26 35.63 34.57 -0.53
N PRO A 27 36.61 34.37 0.38
CA PRO A 27 37.51 35.44 0.79
C PRO A 27 38.45 35.90 -0.33
N TRP A 28 38.79 35.03 -1.28
CA TRP A 28 39.59 35.40 -2.44
C TRP A 28 38.82 36.33 -3.40
N ILE A 29 37.52 36.06 -3.61
CA ILE A 29 36.62 36.91 -4.41
C ILE A 29 36.44 38.30 -3.79
N PHE A 30 36.32 38.40 -2.46
CA PHE A 30 36.16 39.70 -1.77
C PHE A 30 37.48 40.47 -1.58
N LYS A 31 38.65 39.80 -1.67
CA LYS A 31 39.96 40.43 -1.53
C LYS A 31 40.40 41.20 -2.77
N TYR A 32 39.93 40.79 -3.95
CA TYR A 32 40.06 41.62 -5.15
C TYR A 32 38.98 42.69 -5.12
N LYS A 33 39.33 43.97 -5.31
CA LYS A 33 38.35 45.02 -5.62
C LYS A 33 37.75 44.68 -6.98
N VAL A 34 36.69 43.89 -6.96
CA VAL A 34 35.93 43.52 -8.14
C VAL A 34 35.09 44.74 -8.51
N ASP A 35 35.35 45.36 -9.67
CA ASP A 35 34.48 46.42 -10.21
C ASP A 35 33.02 45.94 -10.24
N ASP A 36 32.06 46.86 -10.02
CA ASP A 36 30.62 46.55 -9.86
C ASP A 36 30.04 45.67 -10.99
N SER A 37 30.60 45.72 -12.20
CA SER A 37 30.20 44.86 -13.31
C SER A 37 30.58 43.39 -13.10
N SER A 38 31.74 43.13 -12.53
CA SER A 38 32.29 41.78 -12.37
C SER A 38 31.70 41.06 -11.15
N SER A 39 31.29 41.79 -10.11
CA SER A 39 30.66 41.24 -8.91
C SER A 39 29.28 40.65 -9.22
N SER A 40 28.52 41.31 -10.12
CA SER A 40 27.23 40.83 -10.60
C SER A 40 27.34 39.51 -11.37
N TYR A 41 28.39 39.35 -12.19
CA TYR A 41 28.66 38.13 -12.95
C TYR A 41 28.98 36.95 -12.02
N TYR A 42 29.87 37.14 -11.05
CA TYR A 42 30.19 36.09 -10.07
C TYR A 42 29.01 35.74 -9.16
N GLY A 43 28.21 36.74 -8.77
CA GLY A 43 26.96 36.53 -8.04
C GLY A 43 25.95 35.69 -8.82
N ALA A 44 25.79 35.95 -10.12
CA ALA A 44 24.90 35.17 -10.98
C ALA A 44 25.39 33.73 -11.19
N VAL A 45 26.70 33.53 -11.36
CA VAL A 45 27.29 32.18 -11.52
C VAL A 45 27.15 31.38 -10.23
N LEU A 46 27.48 31.97 -9.07
CA LEU A 46 27.31 31.30 -7.77
C LEU A 46 25.84 31.03 -7.45
N GLY A 47 24.95 32.00 -7.71
CA GLY A 47 23.51 31.84 -7.56
C GLY A 47 22.95 30.72 -8.45
N GLY A 48 23.43 30.62 -9.70
CA GLY A 48 23.05 29.55 -10.63
C GLY A 48 23.54 28.17 -10.17
N ILE A 49 24.76 28.06 -9.67
CA ILE A 49 25.31 26.80 -9.14
C ILE A 49 24.53 26.36 -7.90
N ILE A 50 24.29 27.28 -6.95
CA ILE A 50 23.55 26.99 -5.73
C ILE A 50 22.09 26.62 -6.05
N GLY A 51 21.42 27.41 -6.90
CA GLY A 51 20.06 27.15 -7.33
C GLY A 51 19.91 25.81 -8.03
N GLY A 52 20.83 25.48 -8.96
CA GLY A 52 20.85 24.19 -9.65
C GLY A 52 21.03 23.01 -8.70
N LEU A 53 21.90 23.13 -7.69
CA LEU A 53 22.08 22.11 -6.66
C LEU A 53 20.80 21.91 -5.83
N PHE A 54 20.18 22.99 -5.35
CA PHE A 54 18.92 22.89 -4.58
C PHE A 54 17.79 22.26 -5.40
N THR A 55 17.65 22.62 -6.68
CA THR A 55 16.66 22.00 -7.56
C THR A 55 16.93 20.52 -7.76
N TYR A 56 18.20 20.14 -8.00
CA TYR A 56 18.58 18.74 -8.16
C TYR A 56 18.28 17.90 -6.91
N PHE A 57 18.65 18.39 -5.73
CA PHE A 57 18.34 17.71 -4.46
C PHE A 57 16.84 17.66 -4.17
N GLY A 58 16.09 18.73 -4.47
CA GLY A 58 14.64 18.77 -4.32
C GLY A 58 13.93 17.73 -5.18
N VAL A 59 14.32 17.60 -6.46
CA VAL A 59 13.79 16.58 -7.37
C VAL A 59 14.15 15.17 -6.88
N MET A 60 15.39 14.95 -6.45
CA MET A 60 15.84 13.64 -5.97
C MET A 60 15.07 13.20 -4.71
N LEU A 61 14.86 14.09 -3.75
CA LEU A 61 14.05 13.83 -2.55
C LEU A 61 12.58 13.55 -2.90
N SER A 62 12.01 14.30 -3.85
CA SER A 62 10.64 14.09 -4.29
C SER A 62 10.44 12.72 -4.95
N LEU A 63 11.39 12.31 -5.80
CA LEU A 63 11.37 10.99 -6.45
C LEU A 63 11.55 9.84 -5.45
N ASP A 64 12.45 9.97 -4.47
CA ASP A 64 12.64 8.95 -3.43
C ASP A 64 11.37 8.84 -2.55
N ASN A 65 10.76 9.97 -2.20
CA ASN A 65 9.52 9.97 -1.40
C ASN A 65 8.33 9.40 -2.19
N GLN A 66 8.24 9.64 -3.50
CA GLN A 66 7.22 9.01 -4.35
C GLN A 66 7.38 7.49 -4.42
N LYS A 67 8.61 6.98 -4.51
CA LYS A 67 8.86 5.53 -4.50
C LYS A 67 8.41 4.89 -3.19
N ASP A 68 8.74 5.52 -2.07
CA ASP A 68 8.33 5.01 -0.75
C ASP A 68 6.81 5.08 -0.59
N LEU A 69 6.15 6.14 -1.07
CA LEU A 69 4.70 6.27 -1.06
C LEU A 69 4.01 5.18 -1.91
N VAL A 70 4.46 4.97 -3.14
CA VAL A 70 3.92 3.94 -4.04
C VAL A 70 4.11 2.54 -3.45
N LYS A 71 5.26 2.27 -2.83
CA LYS A 71 5.53 1.00 -2.17
C LYS A 71 4.61 0.79 -0.96
N ASN A 72 4.48 1.80 -0.10
CA ASN A 72 3.62 1.73 1.08
C ASN A 72 2.14 1.60 0.69
N GLU A 73 1.72 2.27 -0.38
CA GLU A 73 0.38 2.14 -0.95
C GLU A 73 0.18 0.71 -1.46
N SER A 74 1.09 0.17 -2.26
CA SER A 74 1.03 -1.22 -2.73
C SER A 74 0.93 -2.23 -1.58
N GLU A 75 1.76 -2.09 -0.54
CA GLU A 75 1.71 -2.94 0.64
C GLU A 75 0.39 -2.80 1.41
N SER A 76 -0.15 -1.57 1.51
CA SER A 76 -1.45 -1.31 2.12
C SER A 76 -2.60 -1.98 1.35
N HIS A 77 -2.65 -1.84 0.03
CA HIS A 77 -3.67 -2.49 -0.81
C HIS A 77 -3.60 -4.02 -0.70
N ARG A 78 -2.38 -4.59 -0.74
CA ARG A 78 -2.18 -6.03 -0.51
C ARG A 78 -2.69 -6.47 0.87
N ASN A 79 -2.33 -5.73 1.93
CA ASN A 79 -2.70 -6.08 3.30
C ASN A 79 -4.21 -6.01 3.53
N LEU A 80 -4.90 -5.03 2.94
CA LEU A 80 -6.36 -4.92 3.02
C LEU A 80 -7.05 -6.14 2.41
N LEU A 81 -6.64 -6.54 1.20
CA LEU A 81 -7.21 -7.73 0.56
C LEU A 81 -6.95 -9.00 1.37
N LEU A 82 -5.73 -9.14 1.89
CA LEU A 82 -5.36 -10.27 2.74
C LEU A 82 -6.21 -10.35 4.02
N ILE A 83 -6.42 -9.22 4.70
CA ILE A 83 -7.25 -9.16 5.91
C ILE A 83 -8.68 -9.57 5.58
N GLN A 84 -9.25 -9.10 4.47
CA GLN A 84 -10.61 -9.46 4.06
C GLN A 84 -10.75 -10.93 3.71
N LEU A 85 -9.80 -11.49 2.96
CA LEU A 85 -9.78 -12.92 2.65
C LEU A 85 -9.69 -13.75 3.93
N LYS A 86 -8.83 -13.38 4.89
CA LYS A 86 -8.71 -14.08 6.17
C LYS A 86 -9.97 -14.01 7.02
N LEU A 87 -10.53 -12.82 7.21
CA LEU A 87 -11.73 -12.64 8.03
C LEU A 87 -12.90 -13.43 7.45
N SER A 88 -13.13 -13.32 6.14
CA SER A 88 -14.21 -14.05 5.47
C SER A 88 -13.98 -15.57 5.49
N TYR A 89 -12.75 -16.03 5.30
CA TYR A 89 -12.36 -17.43 5.43
C TYR A 89 -12.63 -17.97 6.85
N GLU A 90 -12.17 -17.27 7.88
CA GLU A 90 -12.34 -17.70 9.28
C GLU A 90 -13.82 -17.80 9.66
N MET A 91 -14.63 -16.83 9.22
CA MET A 91 -16.07 -16.85 9.44
C MET A 91 -16.72 -18.06 8.76
N ILE A 92 -16.53 -18.25 7.46
CA ILE A 92 -17.15 -19.37 6.72
C ILE A 92 -16.63 -20.72 7.24
N SER A 93 -15.34 -20.81 7.62
CA SER A 93 -14.75 -22.01 8.23
C SER A 93 -15.35 -22.31 9.61
N ALA A 94 -15.60 -21.30 10.43
CA ALA A 94 -16.27 -21.46 11.72
C ALA A 94 -17.72 -21.97 11.53
N LEU A 95 -18.43 -21.44 10.54
CA LEU A 95 -19.80 -21.85 10.23
C LEU A 95 -19.88 -23.28 9.67
N HIS A 96 -18.88 -23.69 8.88
CA HIS A 96 -18.79 -25.06 8.38
C HIS A 96 -18.75 -26.10 9.51
N LYS A 97 -18.08 -25.78 10.63
CA LYS A 97 -17.92 -26.67 11.78
C LYS A 97 -19.15 -26.79 12.68
N ILE A 98 -20.22 -26.03 12.43
CA ILE A 98 -21.46 -26.09 13.22
C ILE A 98 -22.30 -27.27 12.70
N GLU A 99 -22.37 -28.34 13.49
CA GLU A 99 -22.95 -29.62 13.05
C GLU A 99 -24.48 -29.71 13.12
N ASN A 100 -25.18 -29.02 14.04
CA ASN A 100 -26.52 -29.50 14.46
C ASN A 100 -27.66 -28.50 14.74
N GLU A 101 -27.61 -27.23 14.31
CA GLU A 101 -28.77 -26.34 14.45
C GLU A 101 -28.97 -25.40 13.26
N PRO A 102 -30.23 -25.10 12.86
CA PRO A 102 -30.54 -24.04 11.92
C PRO A 102 -30.32 -22.70 12.61
N LYS A 103 -29.05 -22.30 12.73
CA LYS A 103 -28.67 -20.96 13.17
C LYS A 103 -28.75 -20.01 11.99
N MET A 104 -29.39 -18.87 12.20
CA MET A 104 -29.23 -17.73 11.32
C MET A 104 -27.90 -17.08 11.65
N VAL A 105 -27.11 -16.78 10.62
CA VAL A 105 -25.85 -16.07 10.77
C VAL A 105 -26.08 -14.65 10.30
N ASP A 106 -25.90 -13.69 11.20
CA ASP A 106 -25.82 -12.29 10.81
C ASP A 106 -24.48 -12.05 10.10
N LEU A 107 -24.56 -11.68 8.82
CA LEU A 107 -23.41 -11.37 7.98
C LEU A 107 -23.10 -9.87 7.97
N GLY A 108 -23.84 -9.05 8.71
CA GLY A 108 -23.63 -7.59 8.78
C GLY A 108 -22.27 -7.15 9.34
N PHE A 109 -21.44 -8.10 9.80
CA PHE A 109 -20.07 -7.85 10.24
C PHE A 109 -18.99 -8.26 9.21
N ILE A 110 -19.36 -8.89 8.08
CA ILE A 110 -18.37 -9.08 7.01
C ILE A 110 -18.05 -7.69 6.46
N ILE A 111 -16.89 -7.15 6.85
CA ILE A 111 -16.39 -5.88 6.34
C ILE A 111 -16.03 -6.10 4.87
N PHE A 112 -17.03 -6.01 4.00
CA PHE A 112 -16.89 -6.14 2.56
C PHE A 112 -16.52 -4.77 2.00
N ASP A 113 -15.28 -4.64 1.52
CA ASP A 113 -14.94 -3.47 0.72
C ASP A 113 -15.61 -3.61 -0.64
N ALA A 114 -16.54 -2.71 -0.95
CA ALA A 114 -17.17 -2.64 -2.26
C ALA A 114 -16.14 -2.45 -3.39
N THR A 115 -14.95 -1.93 -3.07
CA THR A 115 -13.84 -1.74 -4.00
C THR A 115 -12.74 -2.79 -3.91
N TRP A 116 -13.02 -3.99 -3.37
CA TRP A 116 -12.00 -5.04 -3.19
C TRP A 116 -11.18 -5.36 -4.45
N TYR A 117 -11.80 -5.26 -5.63
CA TYR A 117 -11.16 -5.49 -6.94
C TYR A 117 -10.04 -4.50 -7.25
N THR A 118 -10.04 -3.32 -6.62
CA THR A 118 -8.97 -2.32 -6.77
C THR A 118 -7.68 -2.75 -6.09
N HIS A 119 -7.73 -3.72 -5.17
CA HIS A 119 -6.55 -4.24 -4.49
C HIS A 119 -5.85 -5.37 -5.28
N LEU A 120 -6.56 -6.04 -6.20
CA LEU A 120 -6.03 -7.17 -6.97
C LEU A 120 -4.74 -6.85 -7.75
N PRO A 121 -4.60 -5.69 -8.43
CA PRO A 121 -3.39 -5.40 -9.21
C PRO A 121 -2.11 -5.29 -8.36
N TYR A 122 -2.24 -5.12 -7.06
CA TYR A 122 -1.13 -4.97 -6.12
C TYR A 122 -0.61 -6.30 -5.57
N ILE A 123 -1.12 -7.43 -6.07
CA ILE A 123 -0.66 -8.77 -5.69
C ILE A 123 0.10 -9.41 -6.85
N GLU A 124 1.41 -9.55 -6.70
CA GLU A 124 2.31 -10.00 -7.77
C GLU A 124 2.37 -11.53 -7.91
N ASN A 125 1.92 -12.28 -6.89
CA ASN A 125 2.13 -13.73 -6.78
C ASN A 125 0.87 -14.59 -7.01
N LEU A 126 -0.08 -14.09 -7.81
CA LEU A 126 -1.31 -14.81 -8.15
C LEU A 126 -1.35 -15.16 -9.63
N ASN A 127 -1.74 -16.40 -9.93
CA ASN A 127 -2.03 -16.80 -11.31
C ASN A 127 -3.51 -16.52 -11.66
N GLN A 128 -3.89 -16.76 -12.91
CA GLN A 128 -5.27 -16.54 -13.36
C GLN A 128 -6.29 -17.37 -12.57
N GLU A 129 -5.98 -18.63 -12.26
CA GLU A 129 -6.87 -19.52 -11.50
C GLU A 129 -7.10 -18.99 -10.07
N ASP A 130 -6.05 -18.49 -9.42
CA ASP A 130 -6.12 -17.87 -8.10
C ASP A 130 -7.03 -16.64 -8.13
N LEU A 131 -6.92 -15.80 -9.17
CA LEU A 131 -7.79 -14.65 -9.36
C LEU A 131 -9.26 -15.05 -9.57
N GLU A 132 -9.52 -16.09 -10.37
CA GLU A 132 -10.87 -16.62 -10.59
C GLU A 132 -11.51 -17.10 -9.28
N VAL A 133 -10.73 -17.78 -8.42
CA VAL A 133 -11.18 -18.23 -7.10
C VAL A 133 -11.45 -17.05 -6.17
N ILE A 134 -10.58 -16.03 -6.12
CA ILE A 134 -10.79 -14.82 -5.33
C ILE A 134 -12.07 -14.10 -5.77
N VAL A 135 -12.27 -13.93 -7.08
CA VAL A 135 -13.46 -13.28 -7.64
C VAL A 135 -14.72 -14.07 -7.28
N GLY A 136 -14.68 -15.40 -7.43
CA GLY A 136 -15.78 -16.28 -7.05
C GLY A 136 -16.10 -16.18 -5.56
N TRP A 137 -15.09 -16.11 -4.71
CA TRP A 137 -15.23 -15.99 -3.26
C TRP A 137 -15.88 -14.67 -2.85
N PHE A 138 -15.39 -13.53 -3.34
CA PHE A 138 -16.01 -12.24 -3.04
C PHE A 138 -17.42 -12.10 -3.62
N TYR A 139 -17.68 -12.70 -4.79
CA TYR A 139 -19.04 -12.77 -5.34
C TYR A 139 -20.00 -13.54 -4.42
N ILE A 140 -19.56 -14.68 -3.89
CA ILE A 140 -20.35 -15.49 -2.94
C ILE A 140 -20.63 -14.68 -1.67
N ILE A 141 -19.61 -14.04 -1.11
CA ILE A 141 -19.75 -13.20 0.10
C ILE A 141 -20.77 -12.09 -0.15
N HIS A 142 -20.61 -11.34 -1.23
CA HIS A 142 -21.52 -10.25 -1.58
C HIS A 142 -22.96 -10.75 -1.78
N LYS A 143 -23.13 -11.91 -2.41
CA LYS A 143 -24.44 -12.53 -2.57
C LYS A 143 -25.05 -12.91 -1.22
N LEU A 144 -24.27 -13.51 -0.33
CA LEU A 144 -24.72 -13.90 1.00
C LEU A 144 -25.12 -12.67 1.84
N GLU A 145 -24.33 -11.61 1.81
CA GLU A 145 -24.63 -10.32 2.44
C GLU A 145 -25.95 -9.74 1.90
N ARG A 146 -26.07 -9.63 0.58
CA ARG A 146 -27.27 -9.12 -0.08
C ARG A 146 -28.52 -9.94 0.26
N ASP A 147 -28.41 -11.27 0.27
CA ASP A 147 -29.54 -12.14 0.56
C ASP A 147 -29.94 -12.06 2.06
N SER A 148 -28.98 -11.80 2.95
CA SER A 148 -29.20 -11.49 4.37
C SER A 148 -29.97 -10.18 4.57
N GLU A 149 -29.53 -9.10 3.91
CA GLU A 149 -30.11 -7.76 4.03
C GLU A 149 -31.51 -7.67 3.44
N ASN A 150 -31.74 -8.35 2.32
CA ASN A 150 -33.05 -8.34 1.64
C ASN A 150 -34.10 -9.24 2.34
N GLY A 151 -33.74 -9.87 3.46
CA GLY A 151 -34.65 -10.75 4.20
C GLY A 151 -35.09 -11.98 3.38
N HIS A 152 -34.26 -12.39 2.41
CA HIS A 152 -34.61 -13.44 1.45
C HIS A 152 -34.78 -14.82 2.11
N PHE A 153 -34.38 -14.95 3.38
CA PHE A 153 -34.32 -16.21 4.11
C PHE A 153 -35.22 -16.34 5.34
N ASN A 154 -35.94 -15.31 5.84
CA ASN A 154 -37.10 -15.49 6.75
C ASN A 154 -37.81 -14.19 7.19
N SER A 155 -39.10 -14.33 7.53
CA SER A 155 -40.04 -13.29 7.97
C SER A 155 -40.05 -12.95 9.47
N GLU A 156 -39.24 -13.60 10.31
CA GLU A 156 -39.32 -13.48 11.78
C GLU A 156 -38.05 -12.97 12.49
N SER A 157 -36.85 -13.12 11.90
CA SER A 157 -35.65 -12.43 12.38
C SER A 157 -35.11 -11.55 11.26
N LYS A 158 -35.17 -10.23 11.47
CA LYS A 158 -34.55 -9.27 10.57
C LYS A 158 -33.05 -9.56 10.56
N ASN A 159 -32.54 -9.98 9.41
CA ASN A 159 -31.12 -10.20 9.08
C ASN A 159 -30.60 -11.59 9.47
N GLY A 160 -30.20 -12.36 8.45
CA GLY A 160 -29.46 -13.59 8.63
C GLY A 160 -29.57 -14.57 7.45
N VAL A 161 -28.50 -15.34 7.22
CA VAL A 161 -28.49 -16.45 6.24
C VAL A 161 -28.47 -17.78 6.98
N PRO A 162 -29.25 -18.79 6.55
CA PRO A 162 -29.19 -20.13 7.10
C PRO A 162 -27.80 -20.75 6.90
N VAL A 163 -27.24 -21.39 7.94
CA VAL A 163 -25.93 -22.06 7.87
C VAL A 163 -25.83 -23.05 6.70
N ASP A 164 -26.90 -23.76 6.37
CA ASP A 164 -26.92 -24.72 5.25
C ASP A 164 -26.69 -24.07 3.88
N TRP A 165 -27.08 -22.81 3.73
CA TRP A 165 -26.79 -22.04 2.52
C TRP A 165 -25.32 -21.67 2.43
N VAL A 166 -24.70 -21.29 3.55
CA VAL A 166 -23.27 -20.99 3.63
C VAL A 166 -22.43 -22.25 3.36
N LYS A 167 -22.87 -23.41 3.88
CA LYS A 167 -22.22 -24.71 3.68
C LYS A 167 -22.09 -25.13 2.20
N LYS A 168 -22.92 -24.61 1.29
CA LYS A 168 -22.79 -24.89 -0.15
C LYS A 168 -21.47 -24.37 -0.74
N TYR A 169 -20.88 -23.36 -0.09
CA TYR A 169 -19.69 -22.68 -0.59
C TYR A 169 -18.41 -23.11 0.12
N THR A 170 -18.49 -24.05 1.06
CA THR A 170 -17.32 -24.51 1.84
C THR A 170 -16.34 -25.33 1.01
N GLY A 171 -16.73 -25.78 -0.19
CA GLY A 171 -15.83 -26.44 -1.14
C GLY A 171 -14.63 -25.57 -1.55
N LEU A 172 -14.79 -24.24 -1.53
CA LEU A 172 -13.73 -23.28 -1.89
C LEU A 172 -12.79 -22.93 -0.73
N LEU A 173 -13.06 -23.41 0.49
CA LEU A 173 -12.26 -23.05 1.67
C LEU A 173 -10.79 -23.48 1.53
N ASN A 174 -10.55 -24.65 0.96
CA ASN A 174 -9.18 -25.14 0.76
C ASN A 174 -8.41 -24.29 -0.25
N ASP A 175 -9.05 -23.90 -1.34
CA ASP A 175 -8.43 -23.09 -2.39
C ASP A 175 -8.12 -21.68 -1.87
N ILE A 176 -9.06 -21.08 -1.14
CA ILE A 176 -8.86 -19.76 -0.52
C ILE A 176 -7.76 -19.79 0.54
N LYS A 177 -7.67 -20.87 1.32
CA LYS A 177 -6.58 -21.03 2.28
C LYS A 177 -5.21 -21.04 1.58
N LEU A 178 -5.07 -21.77 0.49
CA LEU A 178 -3.82 -21.81 -0.29
C LEU A 178 -3.48 -20.43 -0.88
N ILE A 179 -4.49 -19.70 -1.35
CA ILE A 179 -4.31 -18.34 -1.87
C ILE A 179 -3.86 -17.37 -0.78
N ILE A 180 -4.46 -17.43 0.43
CA ILE A 180 -4.03 -16.64 1.58
C ILE A 180 -2.54 -16.90 1.88
N GLU A 181 -2.14 -18.18 1.95
CA GLU A 181 -0.74 -18.56 2.19
C GLU A 181 0.20 -18.05 1.09
N LYS A 182 -0.22 -18.06 -0.19
CA LYS A 182 0.55 -17.48 -1.31
C LYS A 182 0.72 -15.96 -1.14
N ILE A 183 -0.34 -15.25 -0.77
CA ILE A 183 -0.31 -13.79 -0.59
C ILE A 183 0.56 -13.42 0.62
N GLU A 184 0.58 -14.23 1.69
CA GLU A 184 1.41 -14.00 2.88
C GLU A 184 2.91 -14.24 2.63
N ASN A 185 3.23 -15.29 1.89
CA ASN A 185 4.62 -15.71 1.66
C ASN A 185 5.27 -15.02 0.45
N GLY A 186 4.47 -14.28 -0.33
CA GLY A 186 4.88 -13.46 -1.46
C GLY A 186 5.40 -12.09 -1.08
#